data_AF-S8BXD5-F1
#
_entry.id   AF-S8BXD5-F1
#
_cell.length_a   1.000
_cell.length_b   1.000
_cell.length_c   1.000
_cell.angle_alpha   90.00
_cell.angle_beta   90.00
_cell.angle_gamma   90.00
#
_symmetry.space_group_name_H-M   'P 1'
#
loop_
_entity.id
_entity.type
_entity.pdbx_description
1 polymer ?
#
loop_
_entity_poly.entity_id
_entity_poly.type
_entity_poly.pdbx_seq_one_letter_code
_entity_poly.pdbx_strand_id
1 'polypeptide(L)'
;LSLFLTILMLIMKNGSSVRIVETLPGFTGRLPFKLGTGYIGVGENDDIQMLYYFIESERDPVSDPVVIWLNGGQGCSGLSGLVYEIGPITVVPNGSMPFLELRSHSWT
;
A
#
# COMPACT_ATOMS: atom_id res chain seq x y z
N LEU A 1 -23.82 27.90 15.10
CA LEU A 1 -23.20 27.60 13.80
C LEU A 1 -21.76 27.09 13.95
N SER A 2 -20.84 27.85 14.58
CA SER A 2 -19.44 27.42 14.81
C SER A 2 -19.31 26.10 15.57
N LEU A 3 -20.10 25.90 16.64
CA LEU A 3 -20.06 24.68 17.44
C LEU A 3 -20.56 23.44 16.67
N PHE A 4 -21.51 23.66 15.76
CA PHE A 4 -22.07 22.62 14.90
C PHE A 4 -21.07 22.20 13.82
N LEU A 5 -20.33 23.16 13.27
CA LEU A 5 -19.25 22.91 12.31
C LEU A 5 -18.08 22.15 12.95
N THR A 6 -17.71 22.49 14.20
CA THR A 6 -16.67 21.76 14.94
C THR A 6 -17.09 20.35 15.31
N ILE A 7 -18.36 20.11 15.65
CA ILE A 7 -18.90 18.77 15.90
C ILE A 7 -18.94 17.95 14.60
N LEU A 8 -19.30 18.57 13.48
CA LEU A 8 -19.27 17.93 12.16
C LEU A 8 -17.84 17.51 11.75
N MET A 9 -16.84 18.35 11.99
CA MET A 9 -15.42 18.00 11.76
C MET A 9 -14.89 16.92 12.70
N LEU A 10 -15.45 16.79 13.92
CA LEU A 10 -15.13 15.70 14.85
C LEU A 10 -15.74 14.35 14.41
N ILE A 11 -16.90 14.38 13.75
CA ILE A 11 -17.60 13.20 13.21
C ILE A 11 -16.91 12.70 11.92
N MET A 12 -16.26 13.60 11.15
CA MET A 12 -15.54 13.23 9.92
C MET A 12 -14.15 12.58 10.13
N LYS A 13 -13.78 12.20 11.36
CA LYS A 13 -12.58 11.39 11.59
C LYS A 13 -12.83 9.92 11.25
N ASN A 14 -13.05 9.60 9.98
CA ASN A 14 -12.80 8.24 9.49
C ASN A 14 -11.28 8.06 9.42
N GLY A 15 -10.71 7.65 10.54
CA GLY A 15 -9.28 7.36 10.66
C GLY A 15 -8.94 6.10 9.87
N SER A 16 -8.72 6.23 8.57
CA SER A 16 -7.89 5.25 7.85
C SER A 16 -6.47 5.42 8.38
N SER A 17 -6.11 4.63 9.38
CA SER A 17 -4.77 4.62 9.96
C SER A 17 -3.83 3.95 8.96
N VAL A 18 -3.15 4.76 8.13
CA VAL A 18 -2.05 4.28 7.31
C VAL A 18 -0.96 3.71 8.22
N ARG A 19 -0.57 2.47 7.99
CA ARG A 19 0.54 1.81 8.69
C ARG A 19 1.76 1.80 7.81
N ILE A 20 2.79 2.52 8.24
CA ILE A 20 4.12 2.46 7.61
C ILE A 20 4.77 1.13 7.99
N VAL A 21 5.27 0.43 6.99
CA VAL A 21 5.97 -0.84 7.11
C VAL A 21 7.45 -0.55 6.93
N GLU A 22 8.24 -0.71 7.99
CA GLU A 22 9.69 -0.49 7.93
C GLU A 22 10.47 -1.77 7.64
N THR A 23 9.91 -2.93 7.94
CA THR A 23 10.56 -4.24 7.81
C THR A 23 9.54 -5.28 7.36
N LEU A 24 9.94 -6.20 6.48
CA LEU A 24 9.13 -7.34 6.07
C LEU A 24 9.84 -8.66 6.41
N PRO A 25 9.11 -9.69 6.87
CA PRO A 25 9.66 -11.04 6.92
C PRO A 25 10.17 -11.46 5.54
N GLY A 26 11.36 -12.06 5.50
CA GLY A 26 12.00 -12.44 4.24
C GLY A 26 12.84 -11.34 3.59
N PHE A 27 12.75 -10.08 4.04
CA PHE A 27 13.65 -9.00 3.60
C PHE A 27 14.75 -8.77 4.64
N THR A 28 16.00 -8.61 4.20
CA THR A 28 17.12 -8.37 5.11
C THR A 28 17.22 -6.88 5.46
N GLY A 29 16.93 -6.54 6.72
CA GLY A 29 17.04 -5.16 7.22
C GLY A 29 15.77 -4.33 7.02
N ARG A 30 15.93 -3.00 7.04
CA ARG A 30 14.83 -2.05 6.77
C ARG A 30 14.60 -1.92 5.28
N LEU A 31 13.35 -1.72 4.88
CA LEU A 31 13.00 -1.43 3.50
C LEU A 31 13.67 -0.11 3.06
N PRO A 32 14.30 -0.06 1.88
CA PRO A 32 14.92 1.17 1.37
C PRO A 32 13.91 2.14 0.74
N PHE A 33 12.64 1.74 0.66
CA PHE A 33 11.52 2.53 0.16
C PHE A 33 10.42 2.62 1.22
N LYS A 34 9.56 3.64 1.12
CA LYS A 34 8.47 3.86 2.07
C LYS A 34 7.22 3.13 1.63
N LEU A 35 6.92 2.02 2.30
CA LEU A 35 5.71 1.24 2.12
C LEU A 35 4.66 1.62 3.18
N GLY A 36 3.54 2.16 2.74
CA GLY A 36 2.32 2.33 3.54
C GLY A 36 1.29 1.25 3.21
N THR A 37 0.61 0.75 4.22
CA THR A 37 -0.53 -0.17 4.05
C THR A 37 -1.73 0.35 4.82
N GLY A 38 -2.93 0.05 4.34
CA GLY A 38 -4.16 0.47 5.01
C GLY A 38 -5.38 -0.08 4.32
N TYR A 39 -6.55 0.26 4.86
CA TYR A 39 -7.83 -0.10 4.28
C TYR A 39 -8.56 1.16 3.82
N ILE A 40 -9.18 1.08 2.65
CA ILE A 40 -10.11 2.07 2.13
C ILE A 40 -11.50 1.47 2.07
N GLY A 41 -12.47 2.18 2.66
CA GLY A 41 -13.88 1.83 2.55
C GLY A 41 -14.40 2.10 1.15
N VAL A 42 -15.20 1.18 0.62
CA VAL A 42 -15.91 1.33 -0.64
C VAL A 42 -17.33 0.79 -0.49
N GLY A 43 -18.26 1.32 -1.28
CA GLY A 43 -19.70 1.05 -1.17
C GLY A 43 -20.44 2.23 -0.53
N GLU A 44 -21.78 2.15 -0.48
CA GLU A 44 -22.61 3.27 0.01
C GLU A 44 -22.32 3.63 1.48
N ASN A 45 -21.84 2.67 2.27
CA ASN A 45 -21.59 2.84 3.70
C ASN A 45 -20.21 2.30 4.12
N ASP A 46 -19.23 2.29 3.22
CA ASP A 46 -17.90 1.69 3.46
C ASP A 46 -17.99 0.23 3.95
N ASP A 47 -19.00 -0.51 3.49
CA ASP A 47 -19.29 -1.88 3.91
C ASP A 47 -18.25 -2.89 3.40
N ILE A 48 -17.51 -2.51 2.36
CA ILE A 48 -16.37 -3.26 1.84
C ILE A 48 -15.09 -2.50 2.18
N GLN A 49 -14.11 -3.20 2.77
CA GLN A 49 -12.80 -2.64 3.11
C GLN A 49 -11.73 -3.22 2.19
N MET A 50 -11.18 -2.39 1.30
CA MET A 50 -10.12 -2.78 0.37
C MET A 50 -8.75 -2.50 0.97
N LEU A 51 -7.93 -3.55 1.11
CA LEU A 51 -6.53 -3.42 1.49
C LEU A 51 -5.73 -2.82 0.33
N TYR A 52 -4.91 -1.81 0.60
CA TYR A 52 -3.96 -1.24 -0.36
C TYR A 52 -2.51 -1.34 0.12
N TYR A 53 -1.60 -1.33 -0.85
CA TYR A 53 -0.16 -1.16 -0.66
C TYR A 53 0.24 0.09 -1.43
N PHE A 54 0.75 1.11 -0.72
CA PHE A 54 1.21 2.35 -1.31
C PHE A 54 2.72 2.46 -1.13
N ILE A 55 3.44 2.62 -2.23
CA ILE A 55 4.88 2.80 -2.23
C ILE A 55 5.13 4.20 -2.78
N GLU A 56 5.76 5.06 -1.98
CA GLU A 56 6.16 6.39 -2.44
C GLU A 56 7.22 6.27 -3.53
N SER A 57 7.24 7.22 -4.46
CA SER A 57 8.23 7.18 -5.52
C SER A 57 9.65 7.26 -4.96
N GLU A 58 10.55 6.46 -5.53
CA GLU A 58 11.96 6.41 -5.16
C GLU A 58 12.77 7.60 -5.74
N ARG A 59 12.17 8.37 -6.66
CA ARG A 59 12.79 9.56 -7.30
C ARG A 59 12.37 10.87 -6.64
N ASP A 60 11.17 11.37 -6.93
CA ASP A 60 10.64 12.61 -6.34
C ASP A 60 9.16 12.42 -5.97
N PRO A 61 8.87 11.94 -4.74
CA PRO A 61 7.50 11.62 -4.33
C PRO A 61 6.58 12.84 -4.24
N VAL A 62 7.11 14.07 -4.31
CA VAL A 62 6.30 15.30 -4.28
C VAL A 62 5.81 15.69 -5.68
N SER A 63 6.62 15.45 -6.72
CA SER A 63 6.29 15.85 -8.10
C SER A 63 5.88 14.70 -9.00
N ASP A 64 6.26 13.46 -8.65
CA ASP A 64 5.94 12.27 -9.43
C ASP A 64 4.45 11.89 -9.34
N PRO A 65 3.86 11.36 -10.42
CA PRO A 65 2.44 11.08 -10.48
C PRO A 65 2.05 9.90 -9.58
N VAL A 66 0.81 9.91 -9.09
CA VAL A 66 0.22 8.74 -8.44
C VAL A 66 -0.28 7.76 -9.51
N VAL A 67 0.19 6.52 -9.45
CA VAL A 67 -0.25 5.42 -10.31
C VAL A 67 -1.07 4.43 -9.50
N ILE A 68 -2.27 4.10 -9.99
CA ILE A 68 -3.10 3.04 -9.42
C ILE A 68 -2.92 1.79 -10.28
N TRP A 69 -2.51 0.69 -9.64
CA TRP A 69 -2.39 -0.62 -10.28
C TRP A 69 -3.48 -1.57 -9.79
N LEU A 70 -4.19 -2.17 -10.73
CA LEU A 70 -5.25 -3.15 -10.46
C LEU A 70 -4.97 -4.40 -11.27
N ASN A 71 -4.75 -5.52 -10.57
CA ASN A 71 -4.64 -6.81 -11.22
C ASN A 71 -6.01 -7.27 -11.74
N GLY A 72 -6.03 -7.79 -12.96
CA GLY A 72 -7.22 -8.39 -13.57
C GLY A 72 -7.48 -9.81 -13.07
N GLY A 73 -8.57 -10.42 -13.55
CA GLY A 73 -9.05 -11.72 -13.09
C GLY A 73 -9.97 -11.59 -11.88
N GLN A 74 -11.03 -12.39 -11.83
CA GLN A 74 -12.00 -12.29 -10.74
C GLN A 74 -11.37 -12.79 -9.43
N GLY A 75 -11.20 -11.89 -8.46
CA GLY A 75 -10.68 -12.21 -7.13
C GLY A 75 -9.16 -12.29 -7.02
N CYS A 76 -8.40 -12.00 -8.08
CA CYS A 76 -6.94 -11.95 -7.99
C CYS A 76 -6.49 -10.75 -7.13
N SER A 77 -5.49 -10.97 -6.27
CA SER A 77 -5.00 -9.94 -5.34
C SER A 77 -4.05 -8.96 -6.04
N GLY A 78 -4.18 -7.66 -5.76
CA GLY A 78 -3.20 -6.64 -6.16
C GLY A 78 -1.78 -6.88 -5.62
N LEU A 79 -1.61 -7.75 -4.63
CA LEU A 79 -0.30 -8.15 -4.14
C LEU A 79 0.54 -8.84 -5.22
N SER A 80 -0.08 -9.54 -6.18
CA SER A 80 0.67 -10.17 -7.29
C SER A 80 1.40 -9.13 -8.13
N GLY A 81 0.76 -8.00 -8.41
CA GLY A 81 1.37 -6.87 -9.10
C GLY A 81 2.61 -6.36 -8.38
N LEU A 82 2.54 -6.27 -7.05
CA LEU A 82 3.64 -5.80 -6.22
C LEU A 82 4.83 -6.77 -6.22
N VAL A 83 4.62 -8.07 -6.00
CA VAL A 83 5.75 -9.01 -5.78
C VAL A 83 6.22 -9.75 -7.03
N TYR A 84 5.41 -9.81 -8.09
CA TYR A 84 5.74 -10.56 -9.31
C TYR A 84 5.92 -9.67 -10.54
N GLU A 85 5.29 -8.50 -10.59
CA GLU A 85 5.21 -7.69 -11.80
C GLU A 85 6.02 -6.38 -11.69
N ILE A 86 5.49 -5.37 -11.02
CA ILE A 86 5.98 -3.97 -11.12
C ILE A 86 6.59 -3.40 -9.84
N GLY A 87 6.39 -4.05 -8.68
CA GLY A 87 6.86 -3.50 -7.41
C GLY A 87 8.38 -3.64 -7.18
N PRO A 88 8.90 -3.00 -6.13
CA PRO A 88 10.33 -2.89 -5.86
C PRO A 88 10.93 -4.12 -5.19
N ILE A 89 10.11 -5.14 -4.93
CA ILE A 89 10.55 -6.41 -4.36
C ILE A 89 10.07 -7.59 -5.20
N THR A 90 10.83 -8.67 -5.17
CA THR A 90 10.45 -9.95 -5.76
C THR A 90 10.57 -11.07 -4.76
N VAL A 91 9.67 -12.05 -4.87
CA VAL A 91 9.70 -13.27 -4.04
C VAL A 91 10.66 -14.29 -4.65
N VAL A 92 11.63 -14.72 -3.86
CA VAL A 92 12.55 -15.80 -4.17
C VAL A 92 12.20 -17.02 -3.29
N PRO A 93 11.87 -18.19 -3.89
CA PRO A 93 11.55 -19.39 -3.11
C PRO A 93 12.71 -19.79 -2.20
N ASN A 94 12.44 -19.95 -0.90
CA ASN A 94 13.43 -20.40 0.06
C ASN A 94 12.80 -21.30 1.14
N GLY A 95 12.62 -22.58 0.81
CA GLY A 95 11.97 -23.53 1.73
C GLY A 95 10.57 -23.06 2.14
N SER A 96 10.31 -22.97 3.44
CA SER A 96 9.02 -22.54 3.99
C SER A 96 8.84 -21.02 4.08
N MET A 97 9.93 -20.24 4.08
CA MET A 97 9.87 -18.77 4.21
C MET A 97 10.51 -18.13 2.97
N PRO A 98 9.74 -17.48 2.09
CA PRO A 98 10.31 -16.82 0.92
C PRO A 98 11.32 -15.74 1.34
N PHE A 99 12.37 -15.61 0.55
CA PHE A 99 13.27 -14.47 0.63
C PHE A 99 12.75 -13.35 -0.29
N LEU A 100 12.94 -12.10 0.11
CA LEU A 100 12.53 -10.91 -0.64
C LEU A 100 13.78 -10.16 -1.09
N GLU A 101 13.90 -9.96 -2.39
CA GLU A 101 15.01 -9.23 -3.01
C GLU A 101 14.51 -7.96 -3.68
N LEU A 102 15.37 -6.94 -3.74
CA LEU A 102 15.05 -5.70 -4.45
C LEU A 102 15.04 -5.92 -5.96
N ARG A 103 14.10 -5.27 -6.63
CA ARG A 103 13.98 -5.26 -8.10
C ARG A 103 14.51 -3.94 -8.64
N SER A 104 15.49 -4.00 -9.53
CA SER A 104 16.09 -2.79 -10.14
C SER A 104 15.21 -2.08 -11.17
N HIS A 105 14.17 -2.75 -11.67
CA HIS A 105 13.25 -2.22 -12.70
C HIS A 105 11.84 -2.06 -12.15
N SER A 106 11.72 -1.55 -10.92
CA SER A 106 10.42 -1.19 -10.36
C SER A 106 9.81 0.01 -11.08
N TRP A 107 8.50 0.15 -10.96
CA TRP A 107 7.77 1.33 -11.42
C TRP A 107 7.65 2.42 -10.35
N THR A 108 8.21 2.21 -9.16
CA THR A 108 8.22 3.15 -8.03
C THR A 108 9.41 4.10 -8.09
#